data_AF-A0A645H738-F1
#
_entry.id   AF-A0A645H738-F1
#
_cell.length_a   1.000
_cell.length_b   1.000
_cell.length_c   1.000
_cell.angle_alpha   90.00
_cell.angle_beta   90.00
_cell.angle_gamma   90.00
#
_symmetry.space_group_name_H-M   'P 1'
#
loop_
_entity.id
_entity.type
_entity.pdbx_description
1 polymer ?
#
loop_
_entity_poly.entity_id
_entity_poly.type
_entity_poly.pdbx_seq_one_letter_code
_entity_poly.pdbx_strand_id
1 'polypeptide(L)'
;MVFHEEDDTFDVNVFKSKSLEYIFISSSSTVSDEQRFIPSENVLAEWKIVQPRTKDLEYSVEHFEDEFYIITNADKATNFKIVKTKVSNPGIENWKDVIPHQKEVLLEGFEIFKNYLVLEERRG
;
A
#
# COMPACT_ATOMS: atom_id res chain seq x y z
N MET A 1 8.98 -11.28 -19.56
CA MET A 1 7.97 -10.26 -19.20
C MET A 1 7.72 -10.40 -17.71
N VAL A 2 7.85 -9.31 -16.93
CA VAL A 2 7.81 -9.36 -15.46
C VAL A 2 6.37 -9.17 -14.95
N PHE A 3 5.62 -8.26 -15.54
CA PHE A 3 4.20 -8.01 -15.29
C PHE A 3 3.59 -7.36 -16.54
N HIS A 4 2.31 -7.62 -16.79
CA HIS A 4 1.52 -6.96 -17.82
C HIS A 4 0.12 -6.73 -17.25
N GLU A 5 -0.31 -5.47 -17.28
CA GLU A 5 -1.68 -5.10 -17.00
C GLU A 5 -2.49 -5.17 -18.29
N GLU A 6 -3.56 -5.96 -18.27
CA GLU A 6 -4.44 -6.15 -19.44
C GLU A 6 -5.54 -5.08 -19.53
N ASP A 7 -5.86 -4.44 -18.39
CA ASP A 7 -6.87 -3.38 -18.30
C ASP A 7 -6.22 -2.01 -18.54
N ASP A 8 -6.62 -1.34 -19.62
CA ASP A 8 -6.07 -0.05 -20.05
C ASP A 8 -6.47 1.13 -19.15
N THR A 9 -7.35 0.91 -18.17
CA THR A 9 -7.71 1.89 -17.15
C THR A 9 -6.73 1.95 -15.98
N PHE A 10 -5.76 1.03 -15.94
CA PHE A 10 -4.76 0.91 -14.88
C PHE A 10 -3.37 1.34 -15.38
N ASP A 11 -2.74 2.22 -14.61
CA ASP A 11 -1.33 2.57 -14.75
C ASP A 11 -0.45 1.60 -13.95
N VAL A 12 0.71 1.26 -14.50
CA VAL A 12 1.68 0.38 -13.84
C VAL A 12 2.93 1.16 -13.46
N ASN A 13 3.30 1.08 -12.18
CA ASN A 13 4.52 1.68 -11.63
C ASN A 13 5.39 0.64 -10.94
N VAL A 14 6.71 0.82 -11.00
CA VAL A 14 7.68 -0.03 -10.28
C VAL A 14 8.56 0.85 -9.41
N PHE A 15 8.65 0.52 -8.13
CA PHE A 15 9.44 1.30 -7.17
C PHE A 15 10.08 0.40 -6.13
N LYS A 16 11.06 0.96 -5.40
CA LYS A 16 11.67 0.30 -4.24
C LYS A 16 11.11 0.93 -2.98
N SER A 17 10.83 0.12 -1.97
CA SER A 17 10.53 0.64 -0.63
C SER A 17 11.64 1.55 -0.11
N LYS A 18 11.31 2.44 0.82
CA LYS A 18 12.32 3.32 1.46
C LYS A 18 13.41 2.58 2.21
N SER A 19 13.07 1.46 2.82
CA SER A 19 14.04 0.54 3.44
C SER A 19 15.04 -0.06 2.44
N LEU A 20 14.75 0.03 1.14
CA LEU A 20 15.42 -0.65 0.04
C LEU A 20 15.29 -2.17 0.06
N GLU A 21 14.53 -2.77 0.98
CA GLU A 21 14.45 -4.22 1.16
C GLU A 21 13.49 -4.89 0.17
N TYR A 22 12.46 -4.19 -0.29
CA TYR A 22 11.45 -4.71 -1.21
C TYR A 22 11.33 -3.88 -2.49
N ILE A 23 11.04 -4.55 -3.60
CA ILE A 23 10.62 -3.96 -4.87
C ILE A 23 9.12 -4.19 -5.00
N PHE A 24 8.40 -3.14 -5.41
CA PHE A 24 6.96 -3.16 -5.62
C PHE A 24 6.61 -2.92 -7.09
N ILE A 25 5.53 -3.57 -7.52
CA ILE A 25 4.76 -3.21 -8.70
C ILE A 25 3.39 -2.75 -8.21
N SER A 26 3.02 -1.52 -8.57
CA SER A 26 1.69 -0.96 -8.37
C SER A 26 0.93 -1.03 -9.67
N SER A 27 -0.27 -1.60 -9.64
CA SER A 27 -1.27 -1.44 -10.70
C SER A 27 -2.42 -0.63 -10.13
N SER A 28 -2.65 0.56 -10.68
CA SER A 28 -3.51 1.58 -10.08
C SER A 28 -4.45 2.21 -11.10
N SER A 29 -5.72 2.32 -10.73
CA SER A 29 -6.72 3.12 -11.44
C SER A 29 -7.18 4.27 -10.55
N THR A 30 -8.18 5.03 -10.96
CA THR A 30 -8.76 6.10 -10.14
C THR A 30 -9.52 5.61 -8.90
N VAL A 31 -9.83 4.31 -8.78
CA VAL A 31 -10.72 3.77 -7.73
C VAL A 31 -10.26 2.42 -7.18
N SER A 32 -9.18 1.84 -7.69
CA SER A 32 -8.76 0.49 -7.29
C SER A 32 -7.28 0.28 -7.52
N ASP A 33 -6.65 -0.41 -6.57
CA ASP A 33 -5.22 -0.72 -6.59
C ASP A 33 -4.94 -2.22 -6.42
N GLU A 34 -3.78 -2.65 -6.91
CA GLU A 34 -3.13 -3.89 -6.52
C GLU A 34 -1.61 -3.68 -6.38
N GLN A 35 -1.05 -4.04 -5.23
CA GLN A 35 0.38 -3.99 -4.96
C GLN A 35 0.96 -5.39 -4.96
N ARG A 36 2.03 -5.60 -5.73
CA ARG A 36 2.83 -6.82 -5.76
C ARG A 36 4.24 -6.53 -5.27
N PHE A 37 4.88 -7.49 -4.62
CA PHE A 37 6.22 -7.30 -4.05
C PHE A 37 7.12 -8.52 -4.16
N ILE A 38 8.43 -8.25 -4.18
CA ILE A 38 9.50 -9.24 -4.04
C ILE A 38 10.61 -8.68 -3.13
N PRO A 39 11.38 -9.54 -2.45
CA PRO A 39 12.63 -9.12 -1.80
C PRO A 39 13.60 -8.57 -2.84
N SER A 40 14.20 -7.42 -2.57
CA SER A 40 15.09 -6.76 -3.52
C SER A 40 16.42 -7.50 -3.71
N GLU A 41 16.83 -8.31 -2.74
CA GLU A 41 18.01 -9.18 -2.84
C GLU A 41 17.78 -10.41 -3.72
N ASN A 42 16.52 -10.72 -4.05
CA ASN A 42 16.19 -11.81 -4.96
C ASN A 42 15.15 -11.36 -6.00
N VAL A 43 15.63 -10.70 -7.05
CA VAL A 43 14.82 -10.20 -8.17
C VAL A 43 14.16 -11.29 -9.02
N LEU A 44 14.50 -12.57 -8.79
CA LEU A 44 13.89 -13.73 -9.46
C LEU A 44 12.87 -14.43 -8.57
N ALA A 45 12.61 -13.93 -7.36
CA ALA A 45 11.57 -14.45 -6.49
C ALA A 45 10.18 -14.35 -7.15
N GLU A 46 9.28 -15.22 -6.72
CA GLU A 46 7.88 -15.15 -7.14
C GLU A 46 7.22 -13.88 -6.55
N TRP A 47 6.53 -13.14 -7.41
CA TRP A 47 5.78 -11.95 -7.01
C TRP A 47 4.64 -12.34 -6.09
N LYS A 48 4.64 -11.75 -4.90
CA LYS A 48 3.55 -11.89 -3.92
C LYS A 48 2.61 -10.70 -4.02
N ILE A 49 1.34 -10.93 -3.78
CA ILE A 49 0.32 -9.88 -3.74
C ILE A 49 0.14 -9.44 -2.29
N VAL A 50 0.04 -8.12 -2.05
CA VAL A 50 -0.35 -7.59 -0.72
C VAL A 50 -1.82 -7.89 -0.46
N GLN A 51 -2.70 -7.39 -1.32
CA GLN A 51 -4.14 -7.67 -1.31
C GLN A 51 -4.64 -7.77 -2.77
N PRO A 52 -5.30 -8.86 -3.18
CA PRO A 52 -5.87 -8.97 -4.53
C PRO A 52 -6.79 -7.80 -4.85
N ARG A 53 -6.73 -7.34 -6.11
CA ARG A 53 -7.58 -6.25 -6.62
C ARG A 53 -9.03 -6.46 -6.19
N THR A 54 -9.56 -5.47 -5.51
CA THR A 54 -10.96 -5.43 -5.06
C THR A 54 -11.56 -4.13 -5.56
N LYS A 55 -12.78 -4.21 -6.10
CA LYS A 55 -13.48 -3.04 -6.64
C LYS A 55 -13.65 -1.98 -5.54
N ASP A 56 -13.39 -0.72 -5.90
CA ASP A 56 -13.50 0.46 -5.04
C ASP A 56 -12.55 0.44 -3.82
N LEU A 57 -11.52 -0.43 -3.83
CA LEU A 57 -10.48 -0.48 -2.80
C LEU A 57 -9.19 0.17 -3.29
N GLU A 58 -8.91 1.34 -2.74
CA GLU A 58 -7.68 2.08 -2.98
C GLU A 58 -6.70 1.82 -1.83
N TYR A 59 -5.45 1.57 -2.17
CA TYR A 59 -4.37 1.46 -1.21
C TYR A 59 -2.97 1.61 -1.81
N SER A 60 -2.07 2.18 -1.01
CA SER A 60 -0.63 2.17 -1.28
C SER A 60 0.14 1.66 -0.07
N VAL A 61 1.34 1.13 -0.30
CA VAL A 61 2.10 0.35 0.68
C VAL A 61 3.49 0.92 0.83
N GLU A 62 3.93 1.04 2.08
CA GLU A 62 5.34 1.23 2.44
C GLU A 62 5.84 0.16 3.39
N HIS A 63 7.15 -0.09 3.35
CA HIS A 63 7.80 -1.08 4.19
C HIS A 63 8.54 -0.45 5.37
N PHE A 64 8.34 -1.02 6.56
CA PHE A 64 9.10 -0.68 7.75
C PHE A 64 9.28 -1.90 8.67
N GLU A 65 10.54 -2.23 8.99
CA GLU A 65 10.92 -3.39 9.80
C GLU A 65 10.36 -4.73 9.28
N ASP A 66 9.38 -5.34 9.96
CA ASP A 66 8.75 -6.59 9.55
C ASP A 66 7.28 -6.40 9.15
N GLU A 67 6.87 -5.15 8.95
CA GLU A 67 5.51 -4.73 8.68
C GLU A 67 5.40 -3.90 7.39
N PHE A 68 4.25 -4.05 6.74
CA PHE A 68 3.77 -3.10 5.76
C PHE A 68 2.84 -2.11 6.44
N TYR A 69 3.02 -0.84 6.11
CA TYR A 69 2.13 0.25 6.45
C TYR A 69 1.38 0.65 5.20
N ILE A 70 0.06 0.81 5.33
CA ILE A 70 -0.84 0.90 4.20
C ILE A 70 -1.80 2.05 4.44
N ILE A 71 -1.80 3.04 3.56
CA ILE A 71 -2.88 4.03 3.50
C ILE A 71 -3.98 3.46 2.60
N THR A 72 -5.22 3.45 3.08
CA THR A 72 -6.32 2.76 2.37
C THR A 72 -7.69 3.36 2.67
N ASN A 73 -8.61 3.24 1.72
CA ASN A 73 -10.03 3.57 1.87
C ASN A 73 -10.89 2.39 2.41
N ALA A 74 -10.26 1.28 2.82
CA ALA A 74 -10.93 0.10 3.35
C ALA A 74 -11.93 0.41 4.47
N ASP A 75 -12.94 -0.44 4.64
CA ASP A 75 -13.99 -0.30 5.65
C ASP A 75 -14.79 1.01 5.56
N LYS A 76 -14.96 1.53 4.33
CA LYS A 76 -15.64 2.80 4.05
C LYS A 76 -14.92 4.03 4.64
N ALA A 77 -13.60 3.95 4.80
CA ALA A 77 -12.76 5.06 5.20
C ALA A 77 -12.53 6.01 4.00
N THR A 78 -13.54 6.76 3.57
CA THR A 78 -13.44 7.60 2.35
C THR A 78 -12.41 8.71 2.45
N ASN A 79 -12.00 9.10 3.66
CA ASN A 79 -10.88 10.02 3.91
C ASN A 79 -9.56 9.30 4.25
N PHE A 80 -9.52 8.01 3.91
CA PHE A 80 -8.44 7.09 4.18
C PHE A 80 -8.17 6.85 5.68
N LYS A 81 -7.45 5.78 5.94
CA LYS A 81 -6.86 5.43 7.23
C LYS A 81 -5.49 4.80 6.98
N ILE A 82 -4.64 4.75 8.01
CA ILE A 82 -3.39 3.99 7.94
C ILE A 82 -3.55 2.72 8.76
N VAL A 83 -3.32 1.59 8.12
CA VAL A 83 -3.27 0.27 8.75
C VAL A 83 -1.87 -0.31 8.64
N LYS A 84 -1.60 -1.37 9.40
CA LYS A 84 -0.39 -2.17 9.26
C LYS A 84 -0.67 -3.66 9.29
N THR A 85 0.23 -4.42 8.70
CA THR A 85 0.19 -5.88 8.67
C THR A 85 1.60 -6.45 8.54
N LYS A 86 1.79 -7.74 8.86
CA LYS A 86 3.09 -8.39 8.70
C LYS A 86 3.35 -8.66 7.22
N VAL A 87 4.61 -8.49 6.79
CA VAL A 87 5.03 -8.82 5.41
C VAL A 87 4.76 -10.29 5.06
N SER A 88 4.79 -11.18 6.05
CA SER A 88 4.51 -12.61 5.88
C SER A 88 3.04 -12.94 5.64
N ASN A 89 2.10 -12.07 6.04
CA ASN A 89 0.66 -12.27 5.84
C ASN A 89 -0.05 -10.94 5.55
N PRO A 90 0.14 -10.35 4.36
CA PRO A 90 -0.21 -8.96 4.09
C PRO A 90 -1.70 -8.74 3.75
N GLY A 91 -2.51 -9.80 3.66
CA GLY A 91 -3.91 -9.72 3.29
C GLY A 91 -4.75 -8.85 4.24
N ILE A 92 -5.81 -8.26 3.69
CA ILE A 92 -6.70 -7.30 4.38
C ILE A 92 -7.29 -7.84 5.69
N GLU A 93 -7.44 -9.15 5.82
CA GLU A 93 -7.90 -9.80 7.04
C GLU A 93 -6.95 -9.64 8.24
N ASN A 94 -5.70 -9.24 7.99
CA ASN A 94 -4.68 -9.00 9.01
C ASN A 94 -4.40 -7.52 9.26
N TRP A 95 -5.07 -6.63 8.54
CA TRP A 95 -4.85 -5.19 8.65
C TRP A 95 -5.32 -4.67 10.01
N LYS A 96 -4.43 -3.95 10.70
CA LYS A 96 -4.70 -3.33 12.00
C LYS A 96 -4.51 -1.83 11.91
N ASP A 97 -5.50 -1.07 12.35
CA ASP A 97 -5.45 0.39 12.35
C ASP A 97 -4.24 0.91 13.16
N VAL A 98 -3.49 1.82 12.54
CA VAL A 98 -2.43 2.63 13.16
C VAL A 98 -2.95 4.04 13.37
N ILE A 99 -3.50 4.63 12.30
CA ILE A 99 -4.24 5.90 12.33
C ILE A 99 -5.65 5.60 11.83
N PRO A 100 -6.66 5.61 12.71
CA PRO A 100 -8.03 5.29 12.31
C PRO A 100 -8.62 6.39 11.42
N HIS A 101 -9.65 6.02 10.66
CA HIS A 101 -10.39 6.94 9.81
C HIS A 101 -10.99 8.11 10.60
N GLN A 102 -10.89 9.32 10.04
CA GLN A 102 -11.44 10.55 10.60
C GLN A 102 -12.31 11.27 9.56
N LYS A 103 -13.56 11.56 9.91
CA LYS A 103 -14.55 12.13 8.97
C LYS A 103 -14.20 13.52 8.45
N GLU A 104 -13.43 14.29 9.20
CA GLU A 104 -13.10 15.70 8.89
C GLU A 104 -11.63 15.87 8.45
N VAL A 105 -10.87 14.77 8.34
CA VAL A 105 -9.44 14.80 8.02
C VAL A 105 -9.17 13.86 6.86
N LEU A 106 -8.84 14.43 5.71
CA LEU A 106 -8.35 13.67 4.56
C LEU A 106 -6.86 13.37 4.76
N LEU A 107 -6.49 12.10 4.78
CA LEU A 107 -5.09 11.68 4.68
C LEU A 107 -4.68 11.67 3.20
N GLU A 108 -3.76 12.55 2.82
CA GLU A 108 -3.26 12.64 1.43
C GLU A 108 -1.98 11.81 1.24
N GLY A 109 -1.24 11.55 2.32
CA GLY A 109 -0.03 10.73 2.28
C GLY A 109 0.59 10.54 3.66
N PHE A 110 1.61 9.70 3.71
CA PHE A 110 2.43 9.52 4.91
C PHE A 110 3.87 9.18 4.54
N GLU A 111 4.77 9.44 5.49
CA GLU A 111 6.18 9.10 5.38
C GLU A 111 6.68 8.41 6.64
N ILE A 112 7.43 7.31 6.47
CA ILE A 112 7.98 6.53 7.57
C ILE A 112 9.49 6.72 7.68
N PHE A 113 9.92 7.08 8.89
CA PHE A 113 11.30 7.12 9.33
C PHE A 113 11.47 6.26 10.58
N LYS A 114 12.72 5.90 10.90
CA LYS A 114 13.05 5.04 12.05
C LYS A 114 12.34 5.42 13.36
N ASN A 115 12.17 6.72 13.62
CA ASN A 115 11.59 7.22 14.87
C ASN A 115 10.29 8.02 14.67
N TYR A 116 9.84 8.24 13.43
CA TYR A 116 8.76 9.17 13.12
C TYR A 116 7.87 8.65 11.99
N LEU A 117 6.56 8.82 12.17
CA LEU A 117 5.56 8.74 11.12
C LEU A 117 5.06 10.16 10.86
N VAL A 118 5.30 10.67 9.65
CA VAL A 118 4.84 12.00 9.21
C VAL A 118 3.58 11.82 8.39
N LEU A 119 2.55 12.63 8.65
CA LEU A 119 1.28 12.59 7.95
C LEU A 119 1.09 13.88 7.15
N GLU A 120 0.59 13.74 5.92
CA GLU A 120 0.07 14.85 5.13
C GLU A 120 -1.46 14.84 5.22
N GLU A 121 -2.01 15.84 5.91
CA GLU A 121 -3.44 15.92 6.20
C GLU A 121 -4.04 17.23 5.67
N ARG A 122 -5.26 17.15 5.16
CA ARG A 122 -6.10 18.32 4.87
C ARG A 122 -7.35 18.32 5.74
N ARG A 123 -7.67 19.48 6.33
CA ARG A 123 -8.87 19.71 7.16
C ARG A 123 -9.77 20.74 6.51
N GLY A 124 -11.07 20.47 6.51
CA GLY A 124 -12.13 21.34 6.00
C GLY A 124 -13.09 21.78 7.11
#